data_AF-W1XWP0-F1
#
_entry.id   AF-W1XWP0-F1
#
_cell.length_a   1.000
_cell.length_b   1.000
_cell.length_c   1.000
_cell.angle_alpha   90.00
_cell.angle_beta   90.00
_cell.angle_gamma   90.00
#
_symmetry.space_group_name_H-M   'P 1'
#
loop_
_entity.id
_entity.type
_entity.pdbx_description
1 polymer ?
#
loop_
_entity_poly.entity_id
_entity_poly.type
_entity_poly.pdbx_seq_one_letter_code
_entity_poly.pdbx_strand_id
1 'polypeptide(L)' 'MAISKEKKNEIIAQYARHEGDTGSVEVQVAVLTW' A
#
# COMPACT_ATOMS: atom_id res chain seq x y z
N MET A 1 5.56 -9.37 10.41
CA MET A 1 4.22 -9.10 11.01
C MET A 1 3.21 -9.04 9.88
N ALA A 2 1.96 -9.44 10.13
CA ALA A 2 0.88 -9.31 9.15
C ALA A 2 -0.03 -8.14 9.56
N ILE A 3 -0.10 -7.11 8.73
CA ILE A 3 -1.09 -6.03 8.83
C ILE A 3 -2.46 -6.56 8.37
N SER A 4 -3.55 -5.95 8.83
CA SER A 4 -4.89 -6.34 8.36
C SER A 4 -5.08 -6.03 6.88
N LYS A 5 -6.00 -6.74 6.21
CA LYS A 5 -6.29 -6.51 4.79
C LYS A 5 -6.87 -5.12 4.56
N GLU A 6 -7.74 -4.67 5.46
CA GLU A 6 -8.36 -3.36 5.41
C GLU A 6 -7.28 -2.28 5.47
N LYS A 7 -6.34 -2.41 6.41
CA LYS A 7 -5.27 -1.43 6.57
C LYS A 7 -4.30 -1.43 5.39
N LYS A 8 -3.97 -2.61 4.87
CA LYS A 8 -3.17 -2.75 3.65
C LYS A 8 -3.83 -2.02 2.47
N ASN A 9 -5.14 -2.18 2.29
CA ASN A 9 -5.87 -1.55 1.19
C ASN A 9 -5.93 -0.03 1.35
N GLU A 10 -6.10 0.49 2.58
CA GLU A 10 -6.02 1.93 2.86
C GLU A 10 -4.65 2.51 2.46
N ILE A 11 -3.56 1.83 2.84
CA ILE A 11 -2.19 2.28 2.53
C ILE A 11 -1.96 2.24 1.01
N ILE A 12 -2.38 1.18 0.33
CA ILE A 12 -2.27 1.09 -1.12
C ILE A 12 -3.02 2.25 -1.78
N ALA A 13 -4.26 2.52 -1.38
CA ALA A 13 -5.05 3.61 -1.95
C ALA A 13 -4.44 5.00 -1.70
N GLN A 14 -3.78 5.20 -0.55
CA GLN A 14 -3.16 6.47 -0.20
C GLN A 14 -1.89 6.78 -1.02
N TYR A 15 -1.11 5.75 -1.37
CA TYR A 15 0.19 5.91 -2.02
C TYR A 15 0.21 5.49 -3.50
N ALA A 16 -0.90 4.98 -4.02
CA ALA A 16 -1.07 4.64 -5.43
C ALA A 16 -0.89 5.89 -6.33
N ARG A 17 -0.08 5.76 -7.39
CA ARG A 17 0.17 6.88 -8.32
C ARG A 17 -0.89 7.01 -9.40
N HIS A 18 -1.61 5.93 -9.66
CA HIS A 18 -2.76 5.86 -10.56
C HIS A 18 -3.70 4.75 -10.09
N GLU A 19 -4.90 4.70 -10.64
CA GLU A 19 -5.85 3.62 -10.34
C GLU A 19 -5.22 2.25 -10.64
N GLY A 20 -5.38 1.31 -9.70
CA GLY A 20 -4.82 -0.03 -9.81
C GLY A 20 -3.32 -0.15 -9.53
N ASP A 21 -2.62 0.94 -9.18
CA ASP A 21 -1.21 0.87 -8.77
C ASP A 21 -1.08 0.16 -7.41
N THR A 22 -0.60 -1.09 -7.46
CA THR A 22 -0.42 -1.94 -6.27
C THR A 22 1.03 -2.35 -6.06
N GLY A 23 1.93 -1.94 -6.97
CA GLY A 23 3.29 -2.47 -7.07
C GLY A 23 4.38 -1.43 -7.18
N SER A 24 4.04 -0.13 -7.23
CA SER A 24 5.02 0.95 -7.22
C SER A 24 5.89 0.92 -5.97
N VAL A 25 7.07 1.54 -6.09
CA VAL A 25 8.06 1.61 -5.00
C VAL A 25 7.44 2.30 -3.78
N GLU A 26 6.67 3.36 -4.02
CA GLU A 26 5.98 4.14 -3.00
C GLU A 26 4.99 3.27 -2.22
N VAL A 27 4.14 2.49 -2.92
CA VAL A 27 3.19 1.56 -2.30
C VAL A 27 3.91 0.46 -1.54
N GLN A 28 4.96 -0.15 -2.12
CA GLN A 28 5.70 -1.23 -1.47
C GLN A 28 6.41 -0.76 -0.20
N VAL A 29 7.08 0.40 -0.24
CA VAL A 29 7.74 0.99 0.92
C VAL A 29 6.71 1.29 2.00
N ALA A 30 5.60 1.95 1.65
CA ALA A 30 4.55 2.28 2.62
C ALA A 30 4.00 1.05 3.34
N VAL A 31 3.75 -0.06 2.61
CA VAL A 31 3.27 -1.32 3.20
C VAL A 31 4.32 -1.99 4.10
N LEU A 32 5.61 -1.88 3.78
CA LEU A 32 6.69 -2.50 4.55
C LEU A 32 7.07 -1.69 5.80
N THR A 33 6.86 -0.38 5.79
CA THR A 33 7.19 0.52 6.90
C THR A 33 6.04 0.82 7.85
N TRP A 34 4.80 0.47 7.48
CA TRP A 34 3.60 0.65 8.31
C TRP A 34 3.45 -0.45 9.36
#